data_AF-I0KCZ3-F1
#
_entry.id   AF-I0KCZ3-F1
#
_cell.length_a   1.000
_cell.length_b   1.000
_cell.length_c   1.000
_cell.angle_alpha   90.00
_cell.angle_beta   90.00
_cell.angle_gamma   90.00
#
_symmetry.space_group_name_H-M   'P 1'
#
loop_
_entity.id
_entity.type
_entity.pdbx_description
1 polymer ?
#
loop_
_entity_poly.entity_id
_entity_poly.type
_entity_poly.pdbx_seq_one_letter_code
_entity_poly.pdbx_strand_id
1 'polypeptide(L)'
;MEVIQFEARRVETWLEDGVQHVTWAASDHPDAERFSLQRDTTDPGASYYCERSDQDQGCYGGIAQLHLTRTQLLVWLTPKGSDRLGCDLIMLHVSVSEARYAELRATMQRVLAGTGLIE
;
A
#
# COMPACT_ATOMS: atom_id res chain seq x y z
N MET A 1 -19.06 -2.77 -8.04
CA MET A 1 -17.96 -2.63 -7.09
C MET A 1 -17.00 -3.77 -7.34
N GLU A 2 -15.90 -3.50 -8.03
CA GLU A 2 -14.86 -4.49 -8.34
C GLU A 2 -13.89 -4.57 -7.16
N VAL A 3 -13.62 -5.78 -6.69
CA VAL A 3 -12.80 -6.03 -5.49
C VAL A 3 -11.65 -6.94 -5.87
N ILE A 4 -10.44 -6.52 -5.56
CA ILE A 4 -9.26 -7.37 -5.63
C ILE A 4 -8.97 -7.91 -4.23
N GLN A 5 -8.80 -9.22 -4.14
CA GLN A 5 -8.51 -9.90 -2.90
C GLN A 5 -7.37 -10.90 -3.08
N PHE A 6 -6.36 -10.83 -2.21
CA PHE A 6 -5.33 -11.87 -2.13
C PHE A 6 -4.74 -12.01 -0.72
N GLU A 7 -4.11 -13.15 -0.46
CA GLU A 7 -3.29 -13.39 0.73
C GLU A 7 -1.87 -12.89 0.46
N ALA A 8 -1.43 -11.87 1.20
CA ALA A 8 -0.07 -11.37 1.11
C ALA A 8 0.85 -12.21 2.00
N ARG A 9 1.61 -13.11 1.37
CA ARG A 9 2.58 -13.99 2.03
C ARG A 9 3.90 -13.28 2.34
N ARG A 10 4.14 -12.13 1.70
CA ARG A 10 5.33 -11.32 1.90
C ARG A 10 4.92 -9.86 2.09
N VAL A 11 5.46 -9.24 3.15
CA VAL A 11 5.28 -7.82 3.46
C VAL A 11 6.63 -7.17 3.68
N GLU A 12 7.05 -6.35 2.74
CA GLU A 12 8.36 -5.72 2.71
C GLU A 12 8.28 -4.23 2.96
N THR A 13 9.30 -3.73 3.63
CA THR A 13 9.45 -2.32 3.97
C THR A 13 10.93 -1.98 3.83
N TRP A 14 11.27 -1.00 3.00
CA TRP A 14 12.65 -0.55 2.84
C TRP A 14 12.70 0.95 2.53
N LEU A 15 13.88 1.54 2.75
CA LEU A 15 14.18 2.93 2.42
C LEU A 15 15.29 2.91 1.37
N GLU A 16 15.04 3.51 0.21
CA GLU A 16 15.98 3.59 -0.90
C GLU A 16 16.01 5.03 -1.41
N ASP A 17 17.19 5.65 -1.40
CA ASP A 17 17.40 7.02 -1.88
C ASP A 17 16.39 8.06 -1.35
N GLY A 18 15.99 7.91 -0.08
CA GLY A 18 15.03 8.81 0.57
C GLY A 18 13.55 8.43 0.35
N VAL A 19 13.27 7.45 -0.50
CA VAL A 19 11.93 6.92 -0.76
C VAL A 19 11.63 5.75 0.17
N GLN A 20 10.61 5.90 1.01
CA GLN A 20 10.11 4.82 1.86
C GLN A 20 9.11 3.99 1.06
N HIS A 21 9.36 2.69 0.96
CA HIS A 21 8.50 1.74 0.28
C HIS A 21 7.83 0.77 1.27
N VAL A 22 6.62 0.33 0.91
CA VAL A 22 5.91 -0.79 1.52
C VAL A 22 5.27 -1.61 0.40
N THR A 23 5.48 -2.92 0.42
CA THR A 23 4.90 -3.83 -0.58
C THR A 23 4.26 -5.04 0.09
N TRP A 24 3.08 -5.42 -0.39
CA TRP A 24 2.37 -6.65 -0.04
C TRP A 24 2.28 -7.51 -1.29
N ALA A 25 2.82 -8.72 -1.26
CA ALA A 25 2.85 -9.62 -2.41
C ALA A 25 2.33 -11.02 -2.06
N ALA A 26 1.64 -11.64 -3.00
CA ALA A 26 1.10 -13.00 -2.85
C ALA A 26 2.20 -14.07 -2.81
N SER A 27 3.35 -13.84 -3.44
CA SER A 27 4.54 -14.69 -3.36
C SER A 27 5.81 -13.89 -3.73
N ASP A 28 6.94 -14.58 -3.82
CA ASP A 28 8.22 -14.10 -4.34
C ASP A 28 8.32 -14.14 -5.88
N HIS A 29 7.29 -14.64 -6.56
CA HIS A 29 7.27 -14.68 -8.02
C HIS A 29 7.09 -13.26 -8.59
N PRO A 30 7.85 -12.84 -9.63
CA PRO A 30 7.75 -11.49 -10.20
C PRO A 30 6.34 -11.11 -10.67
N ASP A 31 5.58 -12.08 -11.18
CA ASP A 31 4.22 -11.91 -11.70
C ASP A 31 3.12 -12.11 -10.64
N ALA A 32 3.50 -12.24 -9.37
CA ALA A 32 2.53 -12.39 -8.30
C ALA A 32 1.73 -11.10 -8.12
N GLU A 33 0.45 -11.24 -7.78
CA GLU A 33 -0.40 -10.11 -7.39
C GLU A 33 0.26 -9.36 -6.22
N ARG A 34 0.45 -8.05 -6.40
CA ARG A 34 1.11 -7.19 -5.42
C ARG A 34 0.41 -5.84 -5.33
N PHE A 35 0.51 -5.23 -4.16
CA PHE A 35 0.13 -3.86 -3.92
C PHE A 35 1.29 -3.15 -3.23
N SER A 36 1.62 -1.94 -3.68
CA SER A 36 2.75 -1.18 -3.17
C SER A 36 2.36 0.25 -2.85
N LEU A 37 2.99 0.81 -1.82
CA LEU A 37 2.95 2.21 -1.45
C LEU A 37 4.38 2.74 -1.36
N GLN A 38 4.60 3.96 -1.83
CA GLN A 38 5.87 4.64 -1.62
C GLN A 38 5.72 6.15 -1.53
N ARG A 39 6.69 6.79 -0.89
CA ARG A 39 6.78 8.25 -0.83
C ARG A 39 8.23 8.68 -0.62
N ASP A 40 8.63 9.74 -1.30
CA ASP A 40 9.85 10.48 -0.97
C ASP A 40 9.69 11.16 0.40
N THR A 41 10.45 10.71 1.37
CA THR A 41 10.41 11.22 2.75
C THR A 41 11.34 12.40 2.98
N THR A 42 12.18 12.73 1.99
CA THR A 42 13.08 13.88 2.01
C THR A 42 12.39 15.16 1.52
N ASP A 43 11.32 15.01 0.74
CA ASP A 43 10.44 16.10 0.32
C ASP A 43 9.12 16.10 1.14
N PRO A 44 8.93 17.05 2.08
CA PRO A 44 7.68 17.17 2.84
C PRO A 44 6.44 17.39 1.96
N GLY A 45 6.60 17.95 0.75
CA GLY A 45 5.52 18.19 -0.20
C GLY A 45 5.18 16.98 -1.08
N ALA A 46 5.99 15.93 -1.05
CA ALA A 46 5.77 14.76 -1.89
C ALA A 46 4.45 14.05 -1.55
N SER A 47 3.69 13.73 -2.59
CA SER A 47 2.53 12.85 -2.46
C SER A 47 2.97 11.39 -2.43
N TYR A 48 2.19 10.54 -1.76
CA TYR A 48 2.39 9.10 -1.87
C TYR A 48 1.97 8.60 -3.26
N TYR A 49 2.63 7.54 -3.71
CA TYR A 49 2.32 6.75 -4.89
C TYR A 49 1.83 5.37 -4.45
N CYS A 50 0.78 4.88 -5.08
CA CYS A 50 0.33 3.50 -4.95
C CYS A 50 0.38 2.77 -6.30
N GLU A 51 0.59 1.47 -6.26
CA GLU A 51 0.70 0.62 -7.45
C GLU A 51 0.09 -0.75 -7.19
N ARG A 52 -0.50 -1.35 -8.22
CA ARG A 52 -0.93 -2.76 -8.23
C ARG A 52 -0.20 -3.49 -9.34
N SER A 53 0.44 -4.63 -9.07
CA SER A 53 1.06 -5.52 -10.08
C SER A 53 2.21 -4.93 -10.92
N ASP A 54 2.05 -3.78 -11.59
CA ASP A 54 3.05 -3.10 -12.41
C ASP A 54 2.82 -1.58 -12.48
N GLN A 55 3.78 -0.86 -13.08
CA GLN A 55 3.75 0.60 -13.18
C GLN A 55 2.60 1.15 -14.04
N ASP A 56 2.02 0.35 -14.94
CA ASP A 56 0.90 0.80 -15.76
C ASP A 56 -0.37 0.98 -14.90
N GLN A 57 -0.39 0.34 -13.73
CA GLN A 57 -1.42 0.45 -12.69
C GLN A 57 -0.97 1.30 -11.49
N GLY A 58 -0.17 2.34 -11.75
CA GLY A 58 0.29 3.32 -10.78
C GLY A 58 -0.62 4.54 -10.60
N CYS A 59 -0.72 5.08 -9.38
CA CYS A 59 -1.46 6.30 -9.09
C CYS A 59 -0.92 7.09 -7.89
N TYR A 60 -0.71 8.39 -8.07
CA TYR A 60 -0.54 9.33 -6.95
C TYR A 60 -1.89 9.75 -6.37
N GLY A 61 -2.02 9.71 -5.04
CA GLY A 61 -3.24 10.13 -4.34
C GLY A 61 -4.46 9.23 -4.61
N GLY A 62 -4.23 7.96 -4.97
CA GLY A 62 -5.28 7.04 -5.41
C GLY A 62 -6.20 6.50 -4.30
N ILE A 63 -5.86 6.72 -3.03
CA ILE A 63 -6.54 6.11 -1.88
C ILE A 63 -7.48 7.13 -1.23
N ALA A 64 -8.75 6.73 -1.07
CA ALA A 64 -9.77 7.49 -0.37
C ALA A 64 -9.79 7.16 1.13
N GLN A 65 -9.65 5.88 1.48
CA GLN A 65 -9.63 5.40 2.85
C GLN A 65 -8.75 4.16 2.97
N LEU A 66 -8.11 3.99 4.12
CA LEU A 66 -7.28 2.83 4.41
C LEU A 66 -7.54 2.32 5.82
N HIS A 67 -7.52 1.00 5.99
CA HIS A 67 -7.60 0.35 7.29
C HIS A 67 -6.58 -0.77 7.38
N LEU A 68 -5.66 -0.66 8.35
CA LEU A 68 -4.63 -1.66 8.61
C LEU A 68 -4.89 -2.32 9.97
N THR A 69 -4.87 -3.65 9.98
CA THR A 69 -4.87 -4.48 11.20
C THR A 69 -3.72 -5.49 11.13
N ARG A 70 -3.57 -6.30 12.17
CA ARG A 70 -2.59 -7.40 12.21
C ARG A 70 -2.86 -8.50 11.19
N THR A 71 -4.11 -8.61 10.72
CA THR A 71 -4.55 -9.70 9.85
C THR A 71 -5.03 -9.23 8.48
N GLN A 72 -5.15 -7.91 8.28
CA GLN A 72 -5.78 -7.38 7.07
C GLN A 72 -5.32 -5.97 6.72
N LEU A 73 -5.26 -5.68 5.43
CA LEU A 73 -5.23 -4.32 4.88
C LEU A 73 -6.45 -4.13 3.96
N LEU A 74 -7.21 -3.06 4.18
CA LEU A 74 -8.30 -2.63 3.31
C LEU A 74 -7.96 -1.26 2.73
N VAL A 75 -8.10 -1.11 1.41
CA VAL A 75 -7.79 0.13 0.69
C VAL A 75 -8.95 0.47 -0.24
N TRP A 76 -9.73 1.48 0.12
CA TRP A 76 -10.77 2.03 -0.74
C TRP A 76 -10.16 3.10 -1.63
N LEU A 77 -10.41 3.01 -2.93
CA LEU A 77 -9.82 3.90 -3.91
C LEU A 77 -10.72 5.10 -4.18
N THR A 78 -10.10 6.21 -4.57
CA THR A 78 -10.82 7.34 -5.19
C THR A 78 -11.30 6.92 -6.59
N PRO A 79 -12.20 7.68 -7.25
CA PRO A 79 -12.55 7.40 -8.65
C PRO A 79 -11.31 7.33 -9.56
N LYS A 80 -10.36 8.25 -9.39
CA LYS A 80 -9.08 8.25 -10.12
C LYS A 80 -8.26 7.00 -9.83
N GLY A 81 -8.16 6.59 -8.56
CA GLY A 81 -7.45 5.37 -8.18
C GLY A 81 -8.10 4.14 -8.78
N SER A 82 -9.43 4.11 -8.82
CA SER A 82 -10.19 2.97 -9.34
C SER A 82 -10.01 2.79 -10.84
N ASP A 83 -10.06 3.90 -11.59
CA ASP A 83 -9.78 3.90 -13.03
C ASP A 83 -8.36 3.41 -13.36
N ARG A 84 -7.39 3.72 -12.48
CA ARG A 84 -5.96 3.37 -12.69
C ARG A 84 -5.62 1.94 -12.27
N LEU A 85 -6.14 1.49 -11.12
CA LEU A 85 -5.82 0.18 -10.54
C LEU A 85 -6.83 -0.91 -10.92
N GLY A 86 -7.90 -0.55 -11.64
CA GLY A 86 -8.90 -1.47 -12.17
C GLY A 86 -9.73 -2.16 -11.09
N CYS A 87 -9.99 -1.48 -9.97
CA CYS A 87 -10.85 -1.97 -8.89
C CYS A 87 -11.30 -0.82 -7.98
N ASP A 88 -12.33 -1.02 -7.16
CA ASP A 88 -12.79 -0.02 -6.19
C ASP A 88 -12.19 -0.25 -4.79
N LEU A 89 -11.84 -1.50 -4.49
CA LEU A 89 -11.34 -1.95 -3.19
C LEU A 89 -10.24 -3.00 -3.37
N ILE A 90 -9.14 -2.81 -2.63
CA ILE A 90 -8.10 -3.82 -2.46
C ILE A 90 -8.19 -4.36 -1.03
N MET A 91 -8.40 -5.67 -0.91
CA MET A 91 -8.49 -6.37 0.37
C MET A 91 -7.39 -7.42 0.48
N LEU A 92 -6.41 -7.17 1.35
CA LEU A 92 -5.29 -8.07 1.57
C LEU A 92 -5.43 -8.78 2.90
N HIS A 93 -5.30 -10.11 2.90
CA HIS A 93 -5.12 -10.86 4.14
C HIS A 93 -3.62 -10.96 4.43
N VAL A 94 -3.22 -10.65 5.66
CA VAL A 94 -1.82 -10.73 6.11
C VAL A 94 -1.77 -11.51 7.41
N SER A 95 -0.60 -12.05 7.76
CA SER A 95 -0.37 -12.60 9.10
C SER A 95 0.98 -12.10 9.59
N VAL A 96 0.95 -11.04 10.41
CA VAL A 96 2.16 -10.43 10.96
C VAL A 96 2.15 -10.52 12.49
N SER A 97 3.34 -10.70 13.07
CA SER A 97 3.53 -10.62 14.51
C SER A 97 3.18 -9.21 15.01
N GLU A 98 2.95 -9.08 16.32
CA GLU A 98 2.62 -7.77 16.92
C GLU A 98 3.75 -6.74 16.74
N ALA A 99 5.00 -7.18 16.91
CA ALA A 99 6.17 -6.33 16.65
C ALA A 99 6.22 -5.89 15.17
N ARG A 100 6.01 -6.83 14.24
CA ARG A 100 6.02 -6.52 12.80
C ARG A 100 4.86 -5.61 12.40
N TYR A 101 3.70 -5.77 13.03
CA TYR A 101 2.56 -4.87 12.84
C TYR A 101 2.87 -3.44 13.31
N ALA A 102 3.50 -3.28 14.47
CA ALA A 102 3.90 -1.97 14.97
C ALA A 102 4.89 -1.27 14.01
N GLU A 103 5.87 -2.01 13.50
CA GLU A 103 6.81 -1.51 12.48
C GLU A 103 6.10 -1.11 11.18
N LEU A 104 5.20 -1.96 10.70
CA LEU A 104 4.43 -1.71 9.47
C LEU A 104 3.54 -0.47 9.62
N ARG A 105 2.83 -0.33 10.75
CA ARG A 105 2.00 0.84 11.05
C ARG A 105 2.83 2.12 11.08
N ALA A 106 3.97 2.11 11.77
CA ALA A 106 4.88 3.25 11.81
C ALA A 106 5.42 3.61 10.41
N THR A 107 5.68 2.62 9.58
CA THR A 107 6.16 2.81 8.21
C THR A 107 5.07 3.41 7.32
N MET A 108 3.85 2.89 7.40
CA MET A 108 2.71 3.43 6.68
C MET A 108 2.36 4.85 7.13
N GLN A 109 2.50 5.17 8.42
CA GLN A 109 2.36 6.56 8.92
C GLN A 109 3.36 7.52 8.26
N ARG A 110 4.61 7.09 8.00
CA ARG A 110 5.58 7.90 7.25
C ARG A 110 5.19 8.06 5.79
N VAL A 111 4.83 6.97 5.11
CA VAL A 111 4.43 7.02 3.69
C VAL A 111 3.20 7.89 3.48
N LEU A 112 2.21 7.82 4.38
CA LEU A 112 0.94 8.52 4.28
C LEU A 112 0.88 9.80 5.12
N ALA A 113 2.02 10.33 5.57
CA ALA A 113 2.05 11.50 6.44
C ALA A 113 1.29 12.70 5.84
N GLY A 114 0.47 13.39 6.66
CA GLY A 114 -0.30 14.55 6.20
C GLY A 114 -1.52 14.23 5.32
N THR A 115 -1.82 12.96 5.05
CA THR A 115 -3.02 12.57 4.27
C THR A 115 -4.26 12.32 5.15
N GLY A 116 -4.07 12.03 6.44
CA GLY A 116 -5.14 11.58 7.33
C GLY A 116 -5.64 10.15 7.07
N LEU A 117 -5.00 9.39 6.17
CA LEU A 117 -5.43 8.03 5.80
C LEU A 117 -5.06 6.95 6.84
N ILE A 118 -4.16 7.26 7.76
CA ILE A 118 -3.78 6.34 8.84
C ILE A 118 -3.66 7.14 10.14
N GLU A 119 -4.50 6.78 11.11
CA GLU A 119 -4.50 7.32 12.47
C GLU A 119 -3.74 6.40 13.42
#